data_AF-A0A5C6E380-F1
#
_entry.id   AF-A0A5C6E380-F1
#
_cell.length_a   1.000
_cell.length_b   1.000
_cell.length_c   1.000
_cell.angle_alpha   90.00
_cell.angle_beta   90.00
_cell.angle_gamma   90.00
#
_symmetry.space_group_name_H-M   'P 1'
#
loop_
_entity.id
_entity.type
_entity.pdbx_description
1 polymer ?
#
loop_
_entity_poly.entity_id
_entity_poly.type
_entity_poly.pdbx_seq_one_letter_code
_entity_poly.pdbx_strand_id
1 'polypeptide(L)'
;MVFNRSSAILRLACLPRIRFSLPLRQFASLILCGFHFAVLASTAQAVVQPHPDDSEVVDRGFLFFDGKYIERPYVFYQQGSEWYVNEYSLASLDYQAGNKGQPFPPDRNQRFGGRNEFGRRTARSTNVGRRPPSPDDRSPVDRGVRDVQSMLHSGGSAVCFAGFQPVTFDRTNAGAELIQRLKGGGDIKGTEMEESYKIGPVSEQARDHIEQWIASYEPSRAFLQNANPELKYLSWVNNNTQSVSESVLRLQRWSYPLTLFAMVLVVLGFGHLLSHRPSESDQGDQRAKRESDRLFRRSLLLIAGLSLLDLVWTILASQSGTMKELNPIGSGMIDDPLQLTAFKLFVTTMAIGLFYILRRAPLAQRASWWSCLVLTLVAARWLVFNSMFLS
;
A
#
# COMPACT_ATOMS: atom_id res chain seq x y z
N MET A 1 79.88 -5.32 3.11
CA MET A 1 78.80 -5.57 4.09
C MET A 1 77.51 -5.83 3.32
N VAL A 2 77.12 -7.09 3.19
CA VAL A 2 75.99 -7.53 2.35
C VAL A 2 74.84 -7.96 3.27
N PHE A 3 73.69 -7.32 3.09
CA PHE A 3 72.45 -7.58 3.84
C PHE A 3 71.81 -8.89 3.37
N ASN A 4 71.67 -9.85 4.29
CA ASN A 4 70.99 -11.12 4.04
C ASN A 4 69.48 -10.98 4.35
N ARG A 5 68.67 -10.72 3.31
CA ARG A 5 67.20 -10.81 3.32
C ARG A 5 66.78 -11.95 2.39
N SER A 6 66.70 -13.18 2.89
CA SER A 6 66.05 -14.30 2.15
C SER A 6 65.77 -15.49 3.06
N SER A 7 64.72 -15.42 3.87
CA SER A 7 64.18 -16.61 4.58
C SER A 7 62.80 -16.37 5.22
N ALA A 8 61.83 -15.84 4.47
CA ALA A 8 60.47 -15.62 4.98
C ALA A 8 59.32 -16.08 4.05
N ILE A 9 59.57 -16.83 2.97
CA ILE A 9 58.53 -17.11 1.94
C ILE A 9 57.97 -18.55 1.94
N LEU A 10 58.47 -19.49 2.76
CA LEU A 10 58.02 -20.90 2.70
C LEU A 10 57.53 -21.47 4.04
N ARG A 11 56.40 -20.96 4.55
CA ARG A 11 55.58 -21.63 5.58
C ARG A 11 54.06 -21.47 5.35
N LEU A 12 53.60 -21.55 4.10
CA LEU A 12 52.17 -21.54 3.74
C LEU A 12 51.56 -22.93 3.48
N ALA A 13 52.33 -24.03 3.67
CA ALA A 13 51.91 -25.38 3.29
C ALA A 13 51.37 -26.28 4.43
N CYS A 14 51.18 -25.77 5.65
CA CYS A 14 50.60 -26.54 6.77
C CYS A 14 49.38 -25.82 7.39
N LEU A 15 48.37 -25.53 6.56
CA LEU A 15 47.02 -25.34 7.10
C LEU A 15 46.47 -26.73 7.43
N PRO A 16 46.07 -27.02 8.69
CA PRO A 16 45.45 -28.30 9.00
C PRO A 16 44.21 -28.47 8.13
N ARG A 17 44.11 -29.60 7.42
CA ARG A 17 42.88 -30.02 6.73
C ARG A 17 41.77 -30.07 7.78
N ILE A 18 41.00 -28.99 7.88
CA ILE A 18 39.74 -28.96 8.62
C ILE A 18 38.83 -29.93 7.86
N ARG A 19 38.78 -31.18 8.34
CA ARG A 19 37.77 -32.15 7.90
C ARG A 19 36.43 -31.62 8.40
N PHE A 20 35.76 -30.83 7.56
CA PHE A 20 34.35 -30.53 7.74
C PHE A 20 33.61 -31.87 7.77
N SER A 21 33.14 -32.24 8.96
CA SER A 21 32.29 -33.41 9.12
C SER A 21 31.04 -33.25 8.26
N LEU A 22 30.42 -34.38 7.89
CA LEU A 22 29.24 -34.52 7.04
C LEU A 22 28.06 -33.51 7.21
N PRO A 23 27.75 -32.88 8.36
CA PRO A 23 26.57 -32.01 8.48
C PRO A 23 26.48 -30.84 7.51
N LEU A 24 27.59 -30.31 6.98
CA LEU A 24 27.56 -29.11 6.13
C LEU A 24 26.91 -29.34 4.75
N ARG A 25 27.05 -30.56 4.19
CA ARG A 25 26.45 -30.92 2.89
C ARG A 25 24.95 -31.16 3.00
N GLN A 26 24.49 -31.75 4.10
CA GLN A 26 23.06 -31.93 4.36
C GLN A 26 22.36 -30.58 4.61
N PHE A 27 23.07 -29.64 5.23
CA PHE A 27 22.57 -28.28 5.44
C PHE A 27 22.37 -27.48 4.14
N ALA A 28 23.32 -27.56 3.20
CA ALA A 28 23.21 -26.90 1.91
C ALA A 28 22.03 -27.44 1.06
N SER A 29 21.73 -28.74 1.19
CA SER A 29 20.59 -29.37 0.50
C SER A 29 19.23 -28.91 1.04
N LEU A 30 19.12 -28.66 2.34
CA LEU A 30 17.88 -28.16 2.95
C LEU A 30 17.58 -26.71 2.52
N ILE A 31 18.62 -25.88 2.36
CA ILE A 31 18.49 -24.50 1.89
C ILE A 31 18.02 -24.45 0.42
N LEU A 32 18.50 -25.36 -0.44
CA LEU A 32 18.08 -25.43 -1.84
C LEU A 32 16.62 -25.92 -2.00
N CYS A 33 16.16 -26.86 -1.17
CA CYS A 33 14.78 -27.37 -1.24
C CYS A 33 13.73 -26.33 -0.84
N GLY A 34 14.03 -25.46 0.13
CA GLY A 34 13.12 -24.37 0.53
C GLY A 34 12.91 -23.33 -0.58
N PHE A 35 13.90 -23.15 -1.46
CA PHE A 35 13.85 -22.17 -2.55
C PHE A 35 12.97 -22.63 -3.74
N HIS A 36 12.86 -23.94 -3.96
CA HIS A 36 12.10 -24.49 -5.10
C HIS A 36 10.58 -24.49 -4.88
N PHE A 37 10.10 -24.54 -3.64
CA PHE A 37 8.67 -24.60 -3.34
C PHE A 37 7.95 -23.25 -3.54
N ALA A 38 8.68 -22.14 -3.41
CA ALA A 38 8.14 -20.78 -3.57
C ALA A 38 7.89 -20.38 -5.04
N VAL A 39 8.53 -21.04 -6.01
CA VAL A 39 8.53 -20.63 -7.42
C VAL A 39 7.32 -21.17 -8.22
N LEU A 40 6.64 -22.21 -7.74
CA LEU A 40 5.57 -22.89 -8.48
C LEU A 40 4.16 -22.31 -8.26
N ALA A 41 3.98 -21.33 -7.37
CA ALA A 41 2.64 -20.89 -6.93
C ALA A 41 2.05 -19.68 -7.68
N SER A 42 2.71 -19.11 -8.69
CA SER A 42 2.29 -17.82 -9.26
C SER A 42 2.19 -17.83 -10.79
N THR A 43 1.04 -18.26 -11.33
CA THR A 43 0.58 -17.90 -12.69
C THR A 43 -0.94 -17.96 -12.78
N ALA A 44 -1.61 -16.81 -12.91
CA ALA A 44 -2.66 -16.52 -13.91
C ALA A 44 -3.54 -15.34 -13.48
N GLN A 45 -3.52 -14.25 -14.26
CA GLN A 45 -4.70 -13.41 -14.46
C GLN A 45 -4.51 -12.56 -15.73
N ALA A 46 -5.43 -12.74 -16.69
CA ALA A 46 -5.52 -11.95 -17.90
C ALA A 46 -6.79 -11.10 -17.83
N VAL A 47 -6.64 -9.80 -18.10
CA VAL A 47 -7.70 -8.80 -18.13
C VAL A 47 -8.31 -8.75 -19.52
N VAL A 48 -9.65 -8.80 -19.58
CA VAL A 48 -10.47 -8.62 -20.78
C VAL A 48 -10.71 -7.13 -21.03
N GLN A 49 -10.69 -6.69 -22.29
CA GLN A 49 -11.21 -5.39 -22.72
C GLN A 49 -12.47 -5.58 -23.59
N PRO A 50 -13.49 -4.70 -23.48
CA PRO A 50 -14.62 -4.67 -24.39
C PRO A 50 -14.58 -3.49 -25.39
N HIS A 51 -15.33 -3.62 -26.48
CA HIS A 51 -15.68 -2.57 -27.46
C HIS A 51 -17.10 -2.85 -28.03
N PRO A 52 -17.78 -1.90 -28.73
CA PRO A 52 -19.02 -1.26 -28.25
C PRO A 52 -20.22 -1.41 -29.22
N ASP A 53 -21.42 -1.16 -28.70
CA ASP A 53 -22.53 -0.62 -29.46
C ASP A 53 -23.10 0.51 -28.59
N ASP A 54 -23.30 1.72 -29.14
CA ASP A 54 -23.26 3.04 -28.46
C ASP A 54 -24.41 3.33 -27.44
N SER A 55 -25.06 2.31 -26.90
CA SER A 55 -25.79 2.44 -25.64
C SER A 55 -24.86 2.05 -24.49
N GLU A 56 -24.49 3.04 -23.69
CA GLU A 56 -23.70 2.78 -22.49
C GLU A 56 -24.61 2.15 -21.43
N VAL A 57 -24.61 0.82 -21.40
CA VAL A 57 -25.34 0.03 -20.42
C VAL A 57 -24.58 0.07 -19.10
N VAL A 58 -25.20 0.64 -18.07
CA VAL A 58 -24.64 0.72 -16.72
C VAL A 58 -25.31 -0.32 -15.82
N ASP A 59 -24.55 -1.29 -15.34
CA ASP A 59 -25.05 -2.42 -14.52
C ASP A 59 -24.80 -2.26 -13.01
N ARG A 60 -24.29 -1.09 -12.60
CA ARG A 60 -23.83 -0.77 -11.24
C ARG A 60 -24.48 0.50 -10.71
N GLY A 61 -24.44 0.64 -9.38
CA GLY A 61 -24.94 1.81 -8.68
C GLY A 61 -26.45 1.83 -8.48
N PHE A 62 -26.94 2.88 -7.81
CA PHE A 62 -28.36 3.05 -7.47
C PHE A 62 -28.88 4.36 -8.04
N LEU A 63 -29.84 4.27 -8.95
CA LEU A 63 -30.53 5.44 -9.49
C LEU A 63 -31.91 5.58 -8.84
N PHE A 64 -32.18 6.76 -8.31
CA PHE A 64 -33.48 7.15 -7.81
C PHE A 64 -34.02 8.29 -8.68
N PHE A 65 -35.23 8.12 -9.20
CA PHE A 65 -35.92 9.11 -10.03
C PHE A 65 -37.28 9.42 -9.43
N ASP A 66 -37.52 10.70 -9.09
CA ASP A 66 -38.73 11.17 -8.41
C ASP A 66 -39.12 10.31 -7.20
N GLY A 67 -38.10 10.01 -6.39
CA GLY A 67 -38.21 9.23 -5.18
C GLY A 67 -38.45 7.73 -5.36
N LYS A 68 -38.41 7.21 -6.59
CA LYS A 68 -38.53 5.78 -6.89
C LYS A 68 -37.18 5.21 -7.30
N TYR A 69 -36.89 3.99 -6.84
CA TYR A 69 -35.71 3.26 -7.30
C TYR A 69 -35.94 2.73 -8.72
N ILE A 70 -35.00 3.01 -9.62
CA ILE A 70 -34.99 2.47 -10.98
C ILE A 70 -34.17 1.19 -10.98
N GLU A 71 -34.71 0.11 -11.54
CA GLU A 71 -34.00 -1.16 -11.63
C GLU A 71 -32.93 -1.11 -12.72
N ARG A 72 -31.73 -1.63 -12.41
CA ARG A 72 -30.66 -1.86 -13.38
C ARG A 72 -31.03 -3.02 -14.33
N PRO A 73 -30.46 -3.08 -15.55
CA PRO A 73 -29.46 -2.17 -16.13
C PRO A 73 -30.03 -0.80 -16.49
N TYR A 74 -29.19 0.24 -16.39
CA TYR A 74 -29.54 1.59 -16.83
C TYR A 74 -29.07 1.79 -18.26
N VAL A 75 -29.99 2.11 -19.15
CA VAL A 75 -29.71 2.41 -20.56
C VAL A 75 -29.92 3.90 -20.77
N PHE A 76 -28.80 4.62 -20.95
CA PHE A 76 -28.83 6.03 -21.30
C PHE A 76 -28.90 6.18 -22.81
N TYR A 77 -29.90 6.90 -23.30
CA TYR A 77 -30.02 7.21 -24.72
C TYR A 77 -30.59 8.61 -24.93
N GLN A 78 -30.30 9.16 -26.10
CA GLN A 78 -30.79 10.46 -26.50
C GLN A 78 -31.88 10.28 -27.56
N GLN A 79 -33.03 10.92 -27.36
CA GLN A 79 -34.12 10.97 -28.33
C GLN A 79 -34.40 12.44 -28.66
N GLY A 80 -33.88 12.91 -29.79
CA GLY A 80 -33.93 14.34 -30.15
C GLY A 80 -32.98 15.16 -29.29
N SER A 81 -33.48 16.19 -28.60
CA SER A 81 -32.71 17.02 -27.67
C SER A 81 -32.80 16.54 -26.21
N GLU A 82 -33.56 15.50 -25.95
CA GLU A 82 -33.84 15.01 -24.59
C GLU A 82 -33.08 13.73 -24.31
N TRP A 83 -32.62 13.62 -23.06
CA TRP A 83 -31.98 12.42 -22.55
C TRP A 83 -32.97 11.58 -21.78
N TYR A 84 -32.83 10.27 -21.93
CA TYR A 84 -33.62 9.27 -21.27
C TYR A 84 -32.71 8.29 -20.54
N VAL A 85 -33.16 7.81 -19.39
CA VAL A 85 -32.61 6.65 -18.70
C VAL A 85 -33.73 5.63 -18.56
N ASN A 86 -33.61 4.50 -19.26
CA ASN A 86 -34.73 3.59 -19.47
C ASN A 86 -35.95 4.38 -20.00
N GLU A 87 -37.11 4.29 -19.36
CA GLU A 87 -38.33 5.03 -19.74
C GLU A 87 -38.47 6.42 -19.11
N TYR A 88 -37.48 6.88 -18.33
CA TYR A 88 -37.56 8.14 -17.58
C TYR A 88 -36.87 9.27 -18.34
N SER A 89 -37.60 10.37 -18.58
CA SER A 89 -37.04 11.57 -19.20
C SER A 89 -36.22 12.37 -18.19
N LEU A 90 -34.96 12.63 -18.53
CA LEU A 90 -34.06 13.49 -17.78
C LEU A 90 -34.27 14.98 -18.11
N ALA A 91 -35.19 15.33 -19.02
CA ALA A 91 -35.45 16.71 -19.43
C ALA A 91 -36.08 17.57 -18.32
N SER A 92 -36.72 16.94 -17.34
CA SER A 92 -37.32 17.62 -16.18
C SER A 92 -36.30 18.12 -15.15
N LEU A 93 -35.02 17.74 -15.29
CA LEU A 93 -33.97 18.07 -14.32
C LEU A 93 -33.37 19.45 -14.61
N ASP A 94 -33.11 20.23 -13.56
CA ASP A 94 -32.48 21.54 -13.68
C ASP A 94 -30.95 21.41 -13.74
N TYR A 95 -30.41 21.38 -14.95
CA TYR A 95 -28.97 21.37 -15.19
C TYR A 95 -28.34 22.77 -15.24
N GLN A 96 -29.13 23.84 -15.14
CA GLN A 96 -28.63 25.22 -15.30
C GLN A 96 -28.27 25.89 -13.98
N ALA A 97 -28.84 25.45 -12.86
CA ALA A 97 -28.61 26.06 -11.54
C ALA A 97 -27.17 25.91 -11.01
N GLY A 98 -26.47 24.81 -11.34
CA GLY A 98 -25.23 24.43 -10.68
C GLY A 98 -23.93 25.10 -11.14
N ASN A 99 -23.91 25.81 -12.27
CA ASN A 99 -22.63 26.11 -12.95
C ASN A 99 -22.43 27.56 -13.39
N LYS A 100 -23.03 28.54 -12.68
CA LYS A 100 -22.83 29.96 -13.01
C LYS A 100 -21.55 30.60 -12.45
N GLY A 101 -20.66 29.91 -11.72
CA GLY A 101 -19.53 30.67 -11.18
C GLY A 101 -18.42 30.02 -10.36
N GLN A 102 -18.30 28.70 -10.26
CA GLN A 102 -17.04 28.14 -9.75
C GLN A 102 -16.20 27.66 -10.94
N PRO A 103 -15.28 28.48 -11.47
CA PRO A 103 -14.27 27.96 -12.38
C PRO A 103 -13.63 26.76 -11.68
N PHE A 104 -13.66 25.59 -12.33
CA PHE A 104 -12.96 24.41 -11.86
C PHE A 104 -11.60 24.86 -11.34
N PRO A 105 -11.26 24.59 -10.06
CA PRO A 105 -9.96 24.99 -9.54
C PRO A 105 -8.93 24.45 -10.53
N PRO A 106 -8.12 25.30 -11.17
CA PRO A 106 -7.27 24.91 -12.27
C PRO A 106 -6.46 23.72 -11.80
N ASP A 107 -6.61 22.62 -12.52
CA ASP A 107 -6.09 21.30 -12.20
C ASP A 107 -4.68 21.45 -11.61
N ARG A 108 -4.57 21.28 -10.29
CA ARG A 108 -3.40 21.71 -9.51
C ARG A 108 -2.12 20.95 -9.92
N ASN A 109 -2.29 19.89 -10.72
CA ASN A 109 -1.23 19.10 -11.32
C ASN A 109 -0.59 19.72 -12.58
N GLN A 110 -1.13 20.81 -13.16
CA GLN A 110 -0.44 21.51 -14.26
C GLN A 110 0.65 22.50 -13.80
N ARG A 111 0.81 22.74 -12.48
CA ARG A 111 1.84 23.67 -11.96
C ARG A 111 3.22 23.06 -11.70
N PHE A 112 3.44 21.78 -12.00
CA PHE A 112 4.78 21.17 -12.06
C PHE A 112 5.30 21.00 -13.49
N GLY A 113 4.81 21.83 -14.42
CA GLY A 113 5.50 22.11 -15.68
C GLY A 113 6.76 22.93 -15.39
N GLY A 114 7.87 22.23 -15.20
CA GLY A 114 9.19 22.80 -14.99
C GLY A 114 9.49 23.91 -16.00
N ARG A 115 10.04 24.99 -15.45
CA ARG A 115 10.72 26.08 -16.13
C ARG A 115 11.95 25.53 -16.87
N ASN A 116 11.72 24.80 -17.97
CA ASN A 116 12.75 24.49 -18.94
C ASN A 116 12.80 25.64 -19.94
N GLU A 117 13.37 26.73 -19.44
CA GLU A 117 13.83 27.89 -20.18
C GLU A 117 15.09 27.51 -20.96
N PHE A 118 14.98 26.56 -21.90
CA PHE A 118 16.03 26.28 -22.88
C PHE A 118 15.41 26.05 -24.25
N GLY A 119 15.63 27.04 -25.10
CA GLY A 119 15.07 27.15 -26.42
C GLY A 119 15.31 25.92 -27.29
N ARG A 120 14.24 25.48 -27.95
CA ARG A 120 14.32 24.92 -29.29
C ARG A 120 13.09 25.37 -30.05
N ARG A 121 13.31 26.36 -30.92
CA ARG A 121 12.48 26.64 -32.08
C ARG A 121 12.44 25.36 -32.93
N THR A 122 11.45 24.51 -32.71
CA THR A 122 11.11 23.46 -33.68
C THR A 122 9.88 23.89 -34.44
N ALA A 123 10.11 24.09 -35.73
CA ALA A 123 9.20 24.34 -36.82
C ALA A 123 7.75 23.92 -36.60
N ARG A 124 6.86 24.93 -36.64
CA ARG A 124 5.73 25.06 -37.57
C ARG A 124 5.26 23.73 -38.20
N SER A 125 4.64 22.87 -37.39
CA SER A 125 3.78 21.81 -37.89
C SER A 125 2.39 22.41 -38.09
N THR A 126 2.03 22.66 -39.34
CA THR A 126 0.70 23.13 -39.79
C THR A 126 -0.34 22.02 -39.80
N ASN A 127 -0.20 21.02 -38.93
CA ASN A 127 -1.30 20.10 -38.66
C ASN A 127 -2.34 20.84 -37.83
N VAL A 128 -3.26 21.51 -38.54
CA VAL A 128 -4.61 21.85 -38.09
C VAL A 128 -5.36 20.54 -37.89
N GLY A 129 -4.86 19.70 -36.98
CA GLY A 129 -5.61 18.57 -36.45
C GLY A 129 -6.77 19.18 -35.71
N ARG A 130 -8.00 18.80 -36.10
CA ARG A 130 -9.22 19.10 -35.37
C ARG A 130 -8.93 18.92 -33.89
N ARG A 131 -8.83 20.03 -33.15
CA ARG A 131 -8.84 19.99 -31.69
C ARG A 131 -10.10 19.20 -31.35
N PRO A 132 -10.02 18.10 -30.58
CA PRO A 132 -11.23 17.50 -30.06
C PRO A 132 -12.05 18.64 -29.43
N PRO A 133 -13.37 18.68 -29.68
CA PRO A 133 -14.22 19.77 -29.20
C PRO A 133 -13.91 20.00 -27.73
N SER A 134 -13.77 21.28 -27.36
CA SER A 134 -13.46 21.62 -25.98
C SER A 134 -14.52 20.94 -25.11
N PRO A 135 -14.17 20.33 -23.98
CA PRO A 135 -15.15 19.78 -23.04
C PRO A 135 -16.28 20.77 -22.70
N ASP A 136 -16.02 22.08 -22.86
CA ASP A 136 -16.95 23.19 -22.65
C ASP A 136 -18.01 23.39 -23.74
N ASP A 137 -17.89 22.77 -24.93
CA ASP A 137 -18.89 22.94 -26.01
C ASP A 137 -20.14 22.06 -25.80
N ARG A 138 -20.16 21.24 -24.75
CA ARG A 138 -21.28 20.34 -24.45
C ARG A 138 -22.42 21.06 -23.75
N SER A 139 -23.65 20.65 -24.03
CA SER A 139 -24.80 21.21 -23.33
C SER A 139 -24.68 20.92 -21.81
N PRO A 140 -25.19 21.80 -20.93
CA PRO A 140 -25.22 21.54 -19.49
C PRO A 140 -25.90 20.20 -19.14
N VAL A 141 -26.90 19.81 -19.93
CA VAL A 141 -27.61 18.53 -19.81
C VAL A 141 -26.65 17.36 -20.08
N ASP A 142 -25.91 17.38 -21.19
CA ASP A 142 -24.96 16.30 -21.51
C ASP A 142 -23.89 16.13 -20.43
N ARG A 143 -23.49 17.23 -19.78
CA ARG A 143 -22.53 17.18 -18.66
C ARG A 143 -23.13 16.51 -17.45
N GLY A 144 -24.32 16.93 -17.02
CA GLY A 144 -24.98 16.33 -15.86
C GLY A 144 -25.34 14.85 -16.06
N VAL A 145 -25.75 14.46 -17.28
CA VAL A 145 -26.00 13.05 -17.62
C VAL A 145 -24.71 12.23 -17.51
N ARG A 146 -23.59 12.74 -18.04
CA ARG A 146 -22.29 12.07 -17.92
C ARG A 146 -21.80 11.97 -16.49
N ASP A 147 -22.06 12.97 -15.66
CA ASP A 147 -21.71 12.94 -14.24
C ASP A 147 -22.50 11.84 -13.51
N VAL A 148 -23.80 11.72 -13.79
CA VAL A 148 -24.65 10.62 -13.29
C VAL A 148 -24.15 9.26 -13.81
N GLN A 149 -23.88 9.13 -15.10
CA GLN A 149 -23.35 7.89 -15.69
C GLN A 149 -22.02 7.50 -15.04
N SER A 150 -21.07 8.43 -14.95
CA SER A 150 -19.77 8.22 -14.33
C SER A 150 -19.92 7.77 -12.87
N MET A 151 -20.86 8.38 -12.14
CA MET A 151 -21.12 7.98 -10.75
C MET A 151 -21.68 6.55 -10.68
N LEU A 152 -22.67 6.22 -11.50
CA LEU A 152 -23.28 4.88 -11.53
C LEU A 152 -22.26 3.80 -11.96
N HIS A 153 -21.39 4.10 -12.94
CA HIS A 153 -20.29 3.20 -13.34
C HIS A 153 -19.33 2.89 -12.19
N SER A 154 -19.05 3.90 -11.35
CA SER A 154 -18.23 3.72 -10.14
C SER A 154 -18.93 2.91 -9.05
N GLY A 155 -20.23 2.63 -9.21
CA GLY A 155 -21.10 1.97 -8.23
C GLY A 155 -21.67 2.91 -7.18
N GLY A 156 -21.64 4.22 -7.42
CA GLY A 156 -22.26 5.22 -6.56
C GLY A 156 -23.79 5.26 -6.71
N SER A 157 -24.39 6.24 -6.05
CA SER A 157 -25.84 6.48 -6.12
C SER A 157 -26.13 7.84 -6.74
N ALA A 158 -27.22 7.95 -7.49
CA ALA A 158 -27.69 9.20 -8.06
C ALA A 158 -29.17 9.40 -7.73
N VAL A 159 -29.53 10.60 -7.28
CA VAL A 159 -30.89 10.99 -6.92
C VAL A 159 -31.31 12.13 -7.82
N CYS A 160 -32.36 11.91 -8.60
CA CYS A 160 -32.90 12.81 -9.60
C CYS A 160 -34.33 13.17 -9.21
N PHE A 161 -34.61 14.45 -8.97
CA PHE A 161 -35.96 14.97 -8.74
C PHE A 161 -36.28 16.01 -9.79
N ALA A 162 -37.48 15.95 -10.37
CA ALA A 162 -37.94 16.95 -11.32
C ALA A 162 -37.82 18.38 -10.75
N GLY A 163 -37.23 19.28 -11.53
CA GLY A 163 -36.95 20.66 -11.14
C GLY A 163 -35.67 20.87 -10.33
N PHE A 164 -34.94 19.81 -9.98
CA PHE A 164 -33.68 19.89 -9.25
C PHE A 164 -32.50 19.35 -10.07
N GLN A 165 -31.30 19.76 -9.69
CA GLN A 165 -30.07 19.18 -10.23
C GLN A 165 -29.88 17.76 -9.66
N PRO A 166 -29.42 16.78 -10.46
CA PRO A 166 -29.07 15.46 -9.96
C PRO A 166 -28.03 15.53 -8.84
N VAL A 167 -28.32 14.88 -7.73
CA VAL A 167 -27.38 14.75 -6.60
C VAL A 167 -26.73 13.38 -6.67
N THR A 168 -25.40 13.37 -6.70
CA THR A 168 -24.60 12.14 -6.80
C THR A 168 -23.88 11.85 -5.49
N PHE A 169 -23.82 10.58 -5.13
CA PHE A 169 -23.22 10.07 -3.90
C PHE A 169 -22.18 9.02 -4.27
N ASP A 170 -20.97 9.17 -3.72
CA ASP A 170 -19.88 8.22 -3.96
C ASP A 170 -20.22 6.83 -3.39
N ARG A 171 -19.66 5.78 -3.99
CA ARG A 171 -19.90 4.40 -3.56
C ARG A 171 -19.53 4.13 -2.08
N THR A 172 -18.50 4.79 -1.57
CA THR A 172 -17.88 4.43 -0.29
C THR A 172 -18.57 5.04 0.93
N ASN A 173 -18.71 6.37 0.98
CA ASN A 173 -19.16 7.04 2.18
C ASN A 173 -20.63 7.42 2.05
N ALA A 174 -20.92 8.45 1.25
CA ALA A 174 -22.24 9.07 1.18
C ALA A 174 -23.27 8.11 0.58
N GLY A 175 -22.87 7.33 -0.43
CA GLY A 175 -23.75 6.37 -1.09
C GLY A 175 -24.07 5.19 -0.18
N ALA A 176 -23.10 4.67 0.56
CA ALA A 176 -23.32 3.58 1.52
C ALA A 176 -24.29 4.01 2.63
N GLU A 177 -24.08 5.20 3.19
CA GLU A 177 -24.94 5.77 4.21
C GLU A 177 -26.36 6.01 3.68
N LEU A 178 -26.49 6.59 2.47
CA LEU A 178 -27.79 6.78 1.81
C LEU A 178 -28.54 5.45 1.68
N ILE A 179 -27.90 4.42 1.13
CA ILE A 179 -28.52 3.09 0.93
C ILE A 179 -28.93 2.49 2.28
N GLN A 180 -28.11 2.67 3.32
CA GLN A 180 -28.40 2.17 4.67
C GLN A 180 -29.61 2.90 5.30
N ARG A 181 -29.70 4.22 5.16
CA ARG A 181 -30.85 5.03 5.61
C ARG A 181 -32.13 4.62 4.88
N LEU A 182 -32.08 4.52 3.55
CA LEU A 182 -33.23 4.13 2.71
C LEU A 182 -33.74 2.70 2.99
N LYS A 183 -32.89 1.81 3.50
CA LYS A 183 -33.29 0.46 3.94
C LYS A 183 -34.15 0.47 5.22
N GLY A 184 -34.26 1.60 5.92
CA GLY A 184 -34.93 1.71 7.22
C GLY A 184 -34.09 1.16 8.39
N GLY A 185 -32.77 1.00 8.16
CA GLY A 185 -31.85 0.30 9.05
C GLY A 185 -30.88 1.24 9.75
N GLY A 186 -31.36 2.09 10.66
CA GLY A 186 -30.50 2.66 11.69
C GLY A 186 -30.87 4.06 12.14
N ASP A 187 -30.77 4.25 13.45
CA ASP A 187 -30.62 5.52 14.16
C ASP A 187 -29.22 6.10 13.85
N ILE A 188 -28.94 6.31 12.56
CA ILE A 188 -27.66 6.85 12.09
C ILE A 188 -27.66 8.32 12.48
N LYS A 189 -26.82 8.68 13.44
CA LYS A 189 -26.66 10.05 13.92
C LYS A 189 -26.37 10.96 12.72
N GLY A 190 -27.29 11.88 12.44
CA GLY A 190 -27.38 12.63 11.17
C GLY A 190 -26.16 13.45 10.73
N THR A 191 -25.12 13.56 11.57
CA THR A 191 -24.01 14.49 11.44
C THR A 191 -23.02 14.22 10.29
N GLU A 192 -22.87 13.00 9.77
CA GLU A 192 -21.84 12.71 8.75
C GLU A 192 -22.31 12.90 7.29
N MET A 193 -23.62 12.85 7.04
CA MET A 193 -24.17 13.04 5.69
C MET A 193 -24.05 14.50 5.24
N GLU A 194 -24.15 15.47 6.16
CA GLU A 194 -24.03 16.90 5.86
C GLU A 194 -22.68 17.28 5.26
N GLU A 195 -21.58 16.64 5.71
CA GLU A 195 -20.23 16.86 5.18
C GLU A 195 -19.95 16.11 3.86
N SER A 196 -20.80 15.15 3.52
CA SER A 196 -20.56 14.20 2.42
C SER A 196 -21.22 14.59 1.10
N TYR A 197 -22.03 15.66 1.06
CA TYR A 197 -22.51 16.31 -0.17
C TYR A 197 -21.34 17.02 -0.90
N LYS A 198 -20.40 16.24 -1.43
CA LYS A 198 -19.13 16.76 -1.98
C LYS A 198 -19.19 17.17 -3.45
N ILE A 199 -20.30 16.91 -4.15
CA ILE A 199 -20.37 17.07 -5.61
C ILE A 199 -21.43 18.11 -5.97
N GLY A 200 -21.03 19.36 -5.86
CA GLY A 200 -21.77 20.52 -6.36
C GLY A 200 -22.54 21.31 -5.28
N PRO A 201 -22.82 22.60 -5.54
CA PRO A 201 -23.67 23.42 -4.69
C PRO A 201 -25.11 22.89 -4.78
N VAL A 202 -25.45 21.90 -3.96
CA VAL A 202 -26.84 21.48 -3.78
C VAL A 202 -27.59 22.66 -3.18
N SER A 203 -28.67 23.10 -3.82
CA SER A 203 -29.52 24.15 -3.26
C SER A 203 -30.09 23.70 -1.92
N GLU A 204 -30.25 24.62 -0.97
CA GLU A 204 -30.85 24.32 0.33
C GLU A 204 -32.22 23.63 0.18
N GLN A 205 -33.01 24.08 -0.80
CA GLN A 205 -34.28 23.45 -1.17
C GLN A 205 -34.15 21.99 -1.64
N ALA A 206 -33.11 21.67 -2.44
CA ALA A 206 -32.88 20.30 -2.88
C ALA A 206 -32.45 19.41 -1.71
N ARG A 207 -31.66 19.93 -0.78
CA ARG A 207 -31.26 19.22 0.44
C ARG A 207 -32.47 18.90 1.30
N ASP A 208 -33.31 19.89 1.60
CA ASP A 208 -34.53 19.71 2.40
C ASP A 208 -35.47 18.67 1.75
N HIS A 209 -35.59 18.72 0.42
CA HIS A 209 -36.40 17.76 -0.33
C HIS A 209 -35.85 16.33 -0.26
N ILE A 210 -34.52 16.17 -0.38
CA ILE A 210 -33.84 14.87 -0.25
C ILE A 210 -34.01 14.33 1.17
N GLU A 211 -33.87 15.15 2.21
CA GLU A 211 -34.04 14.72 3.59
C GLU A 211 -35.48 14.30 3.88
N GLN A 212 -36.47 15.06 3.41
CA GLN A 212 -37.88 14.71 3.52
C GLN A 212 -38.19 13.40 2.76
N TRP A 213 -37.60 13.22 1.59
CA TRP A 213 -37.74 11.97 0.83
C TRP A 213 -37.11 10.79 1.57
N ILE A 214 -35.87 10.90 2.07
CA ILE A 214 -35.21 9.84 2.83
C ILE A 214 -36.07 9.42 4.04
N ALA A 215 -36.67 10.38 4.74
CA ALA A 215 -37.53 10.12 5.89
C ALA A 215 -38.85 9.42 5.55
N SER A 216 -39.36 9.60 4.32
CA SER A 216 -40.64 9.04 3.86
C SER A 216 -40.50 7.89 2.85
N TYR A 217 -39.27 7.50 2.51
CA TYR A 217 -39.01 6.50 1.49
C TYR A 217 -39.39 5.10 1.94
N GLU A 218 -40.24 4.44 1.17
CA GLU A 218 -40.57 3.02 1.35
C GLU A 218 -39.72 2.16 0.39
N PRO A 219 -38.78 1.35 0.90
CA PRO A 219 -37.86 0.60 0.04
C PRO A 219 -38.58 -0.48 -0.77
N SER A 220 -38.41 -0.44 -2.09
CA SER A 220 -38.96 -1.47 -2.98
C SER A 220 -38.24 -2.82 -2.80
N ARG A 221 -38.92 -3.92 -3.11
CA ARG A 221 -38.33 -5.27 -3.04
C ARG A 221 -37.08 -5.39 -3.92
N ALA A 222 -37.11 -4.80 -5.11
CA ALA A 222 -35.99 -4.80 -6.03
C ALA A 222 -34.80 -3.98 -5.51
N PHE A 223 -35.07 -2.82 -4.90
CA PHE A 223 -34.04 -2.04 -4.21
C PHE A 223 -33.36 -2.89 -3.13
N LEU A 224 -34.13 -3.53 -2.25
CA LEU A 224 -33.59 -4.37 -1.17
C LEU A 224 -32.77 -5.56 -1.70
N GLN A 225 -33.19 -6.18 -2.81
CA GLN A 225 -32.43 -7.27 -3.44
C GLN A 225 -31.06 -6.83 -3.95
N ASN A 226 -30.95 -5.62 -4.49
CA ASN A 226 -29.69 -5.07 -4.99
C ASN A 226 -28.84 -4.41 -3.89
N ALA A 227 -29.46 -3.76 -2.92
CA ALA A 227 -28.81 -3.04 -1.84
C ALA A 227 -28.13 -3.97 -0.84
N ASN A 228 -28.74 -5.10 -0.49
CA ASN A 228 -28.22 -6.00 0.55
C ASN A 228 -26.83 -6.59 0.24
N PRO A 229 -26.58 -7.16 -0.96
CA PRO A 229 -25.25 -7.63 -1.34
C PRO A 229 -24.21 -6.51 -1.33
N GLU A 230 -24.57 -5.32 -1.82
CA GLU A 230 -23.65 -4.19 -1.89
C GLU A 230 -23.27 -3.67 -0.50
N LEU A 231 -24.25 -3.46 0.40
CA LEU A 231 -23.99 -3.09 1.80
C LEU A 231 -23.14 -4.15 2.52
N LYS A 232 -23.36 -5.45 2.24
CA LYS A 232 -22.53 -6.53 2.80
C LYS A 232 -21.09 -6.46 2.29
N TYR A 233 -20.89 -6.15 1.02
CA TYR A 233 -19.56 -5.94 0.45
C TYR A 233 -18.88 -4.72 1.05
N LEU A 234 -19.56 -3.58 1.11
CA LEU A 234 -19.03 -2.33 1.65
C LEU A 234 -18.70 -2.44 3.14
N SER A 235 -19.56 -3.06 3.94
CA SER A 235 -19.25 -3.33 5.36
C SER A 235 -18.07 -4.29 5.52
N TRP A 236 -17.92 -5.29 4.67
CA TRP A 236 -16.72 -6.15 4.67
C TRP A 236 -15.45 -5.36 4.33
N VAL A 237 -15.48 -4.50 3.31
CA VAL A 237 -14.35 -3.62 2.95
C VAL A 237 -14.02 -2.64 4.07
N ASN A 238 -15.03 -1.99 4.66
CA ASN A 238 -14.84 -1.02 5.74
C ASN A 238 -14.31 -1.69 7.01
N ASN A 239 -14.86 -2.84 7.41
CA ASN A 239 -14.36 -3.59 8.57
C ASN A 239 -12.91 -4.04 8.36
N ASN A 240 -12.55 -4.49 7.16
CA ASN A 240 -11.16 -4.83 6.84
C ASN A 240 -10.25 -3.60 6.88
N THR A 241 -10.66 -2.50 6.26
CA THR A 241 -9.87 -1.26 6.21
C THR A 241 -9.69 -0.65 7.59
N GLN A 242 -10.74 -0.66 8.42
CA GLN A 242 -10.69 -0.18 9.79
C GLN A 242 -9.74 -1.03 10.64
N SER A 243 -9.80 -2.37 10.51
CA SER A 243 -8.87 -3.24 11.24
C SER A 243 -7.40 -3.00 10.88
N VAL A 244 -7.13 -2.65 9.60
CA VAL A 244 -5.80 -2.27 9.13
C VAL A 244 -5.40 -0.91 9.70
N SER A 245 -6.29 0.09 9.63
CA SER A 245 -6.04 1.43 10.18
C SER A 245 -5.76 1.40 11.69
N GLU A 246 -6.57 0.67 12.46
CA GLU A 246 -6.36 0.48 13.90
C GLU A 246 -5.02 -0.20 14.21
N SER A 247 -4.63 -1.17 13.38
CA SER A 247 -3.33 -1.84 13.50
C SER A 247 -2.18 -0.87 13.24
N VAL A 248 -2.28 -0.02 12.22
CA VAL A 248 -1.30 1.02 11.90
C VAL A 248 -1.18 2.04 13.02
N LEU A 249 -2.30 2.53 13.57
CA LEU A 249 -2.28 3.47 14.70
C LEU A 249 -1.63 2.86 15.95
N ARG A 250 -1.93 1.59 16.24
CA ARG A 250 -1.27 0.85 17.34
C ARG A 250 0.22 0.73 17.09
N LEU A 251 0.62 0.45 15.85
CA LEU A 251 2.02 0.36 15.43
C LEU A 251 2.77 1.68 15.60
N GLN A 252 2.14 2.80 15.20
CA GLN A 252 2.70 4.14 15.34
C GLN A 252 3.00 4.48 16.80
N ARG A 253 2.12 4.08 17.74
CA ARG A 253 2.37 4.25 19.17
C ARG A 253 3.64 3.52 19.65
N TRP A 254 3.96 2.37 19.05
CA TRP A 254 5.17 1.59 19.36
C TRP A 254 6.41 2.03 18.57
N SER A 255 6.26 2.81 17.50
CA SER A 255 7.37 3.25 16.65
C SER A 255 8.42 4.08 17.42
N TYR A 256 7.98 5.00 18.28
CA TYR A 256 8.88 5.82 19.08
C TYR A 256 9.75 5.02 20.07
N PRO A 257 9.19 4.20 20.98
CA PRO A 257 10.02 3.41 21.90
C PRO A 257 10.90 2.39 21.16
N LEU A 258 10.42 1.83 20.05
CA LEU A 258 11.22 0.94 19.20
C LEU A 258 12.44 1.67 18.59
N THR A 259 12.25 2.91 18.15
CA THR A 259 13.32 3.76 17.59
C THR A 259 14.37 4.10 18.65
N LEU A 260 13.95 4.45 19.87
CA LEU A 260 14.88 4.67 20.99
C LEU A 260 15.65 3.39 21.33
N PHE A 261 14.97 2.26 21.41
CA PHE A 261 15.60 0.97 21.66
C PHE A 261 16.63 0.62 20.58
N ALA A 262 16.28 0.86 19.31
CA ALA A 262 17.18 0.70 18.18
C ALA A 262 18.42 1.59 18.27
N MET A 263 18.28 2.86 18.64
CA MET A 263 19.42 3.76 18.85
C MET A 263 20.36 3.22 19.93
N VAL A 264 19.82 2.73 21.06
CA VAL A 264 20.61 2.12 22.13
C VAL A 264 21.35 0.87 21.62
N LEU A 265 20.68 -0.02 20.89
CA LEU A 265 21.31 -1.21 20.31
C LEU A 265 22.44 -0.86 19.33
N VAL A 266 22.25 0.17 18.49
CA VAL A 266 23.28 0.65 17.56
C VAL A 266 24.50 1.18 18.31
N VAL A 267 24.30 2.00 19.36
CA VAL A 267 25.39 2.51 20.20
C VAL A 267 26.13 1.38 20.91
N LEU A 268 25.40 0.40 21.47
CA LEU A 268 26.00 -0.79 22.09
C LEU A 268 26.76 -1.64 21.07
N GLY A 269 26.22 -1.79 19.86
CA GLY A 269 26.87 -2.46 18.73
C GLY A 269 28.21 -1.81 18.36
N PHE A 270 28.20 -0.49 18.14
CA PHE A 270 29.43 0.28 17.86
C PHE A 270 30.43 0.22 19.02
N GLY A 271 29.99 0.42 20.25
CA GLY A 271 30.85 0.35 21.44
C GLY A 271 31.50 -1.03 21.58
N HIS A 272 30.74 -2.10 21.35
CA HIS A 272 31.25 -3.48 21.35
C HIS A 272 32.28 -3.72 20.25
N LEU A 273 32.04 -3.23 19.03
CA LEU A 273 32.95 -3.36 17.89
C LEU A 273 34.27 -2.61 18.09
N LEU A 274 34.23 -1.41 18.67
CA LEU A 274 35.40 -0.58 18.96
C LEU A 274 36.24 -1.13 20.11
N SER A 275 35.58 -1.68 21.14
CA SER A 275 36.27 -2.19 22.33
C SER A 275 36.99 -3.52 22.08
N HIS A 276 36.52 -4.31 21.10
CA HIS A 276 37.02 -5.67 20.89
C HIS A 276 37.31 -5.91 19.41
N ARG A 277 38.55 -5.62 19.00
CA ARG A 277 39.09 -6.15 17.75
C ARG A 277 39.59 -7.57 18.01
N PRO A 278 39.20 -8.58 17.20
CA PRO A 278 39.74 -9.92 17.36
C PRO A 278 41.27 -9.91 17.12
N SER A 279 42.04 -9.96 18.19
CA SER A 279 43.50 -10.03 18.16
C SER A 279 43.96 -11.45 17.83
N GLU A 280 44.95 -11.58 16.94
CA GLU A 280 45.46 -12.89 16.49
C GLU A 280 46.36 -13.59 17.51
N SER A 281 46.67 -12.93 18.62
CA SER A 281 47.79 -13.28 19.51
C SER A 281 47.32 -13.52 20.94
N ASP A 282 46.86 -14.73 21.26
CA ASP A 282 47.27 -15.41 22.51
C ASP A 282 46.74 -16.85 22.55
N GLN A 283 47.56 -17.82 22.13
CA GLN A 283 47.17 -19.24 22.17
C GLN A 283 47.43 -19.91 23.52
N GLY A 284 48.04 -19.21 24.49
CA GLY A 284 48.48 -19.80 25.75
C GLY A 284 47.60 -19.55 26.98
N ASP A 285 46.87 -18.43 27.02
CA ASP A 285 46.22 -18.00 28.27
C ASP A 285 44.77 -18.52 28.41
N GLN A 286 44.54 -19.36 29.42
CA GLN A 286 43.20 -19.84 29.78
C GLN A 286 42.26 -18.70 30.18
N ARG A 287 42.79 -17.61 30.75
CA ARG A 287 42.00 -16.43 31.13
C ARG A 287 41.48 -15.72 29.88
N ALA A 288 42.33 -15.51 28.88
CA ALA A 288 41.96 -14.94 27.59
C ALA A 288 40.86 -15.76 26.89
N LYS A 289 40.90 -17.09 26.98
CA LYS A 289 39.85 -17.97 26.42
C LYS A 289 38.48 -17.75 27.07
N ARG A 290 38.40 -17.59 28.39
CA ARG A 290 37.14 -17.31 29.11
C ARG A 290 36.58 -15.92 28.81
N GLU A 291 37.46 -14.96 28.57
CA GLU A 291 37.09 -13.61 28.18
C GLU A 291 36.56 -13.57 26.74
N SER A 292 37.28 -14.19 25.79
CA SER A 292 36.85 -14.34 24.40
C SER A 292 35.46 -14.99 24.29
N ASP A 293 35.16 -16.03 25.07
CA ASP A 293 33.85 -16.68 25.08
C ASP A 293 32.71 -15.79 25.64
N ARG A 294 33.02 -14.92 26.63
CA ARG A 294 32.06 -13.92 27.13
C ARG A 294 31.78 -12.84 26.08
N LEU A 295 32.82 -12.36 25.40
CA LEU A 295 32.70 -11.36 24.34
C LEU A 295 31.97 -11.90 23.11
N PHE A 296 32.23 -13.15 22.75
CA PHE A 296 31.51 -13.84 21.67
C PHE A 296 30.01 -13.93 21.99
N ARG A 297 29.65 -14.34 23.22
CA ARG A 297 28.25 -14.38 23.66
C ARG A 297 27.57 -13.02 23.60
N ARG A 298 28.25 -11.95 24.01
CA ARG A 298 27.74 -10.57 23.87
C ARG A 298 27.53 -10.19 22.40
N SER A 299 28.49 -10.51 21.53
CA SER A 299 28.37 -10.29 20.08
C SER A 299 27.15 -11.00 19.50
N LEU A 300 26.93 -12.26 19.89
CA LEU A 300 25.81 -13.07 19.42
C LEU A 300 24.46 -12.52 19.90
N LEU A 301 24.39 -12.02 21.14
CA LEU A 301 23.19 -11.35 21.65
C LEU A 301 22.88 -10.05 20.89
N LEU A 302 23.91 -9.26 20.55
CA LEU A 302 23.75 -8.05 19.73
C LEU A 302 23.27 -8.39 18.32
N ILE A 303 23.85 -9.41 17.68
CA ILE A 303 23.39 -9.91 16.37
C ILE A 303 21.92 -10.32 16.43
N ALA A 304 21.53 -11.07 17.46
CA ALA A 304 20.14 -11.50 17.64
C ALA A 304 19.20 -10.30 17.83
N GLY A 305 19.57 -9.35 18.69
CA GLY A 305 18.78 -8.14 18.94
C GLY A 305 18.62 -7.26 17.69
N LEU A 306 19.71 -7.02 16.95
CA LEU A 306 19.69 -6.24 15.71
C LEU A 306 18.90 -6.95 14.59
N SER A 307 18.96 -8.28 14.51
CA SER A 307 18.18 -9.06 13.54
C SER A 307 16.68 -9.06 13.88
N LEU A 308 16.33 -9.12 15.17
CA LEU A 308 14.94 -8.99 15.63
C LEU A 308 14.40 -7.59 15.31
N LEU A 309 15.20 -6.56 15.53
CA LEU A 309 14.82 -5.19 15.19
C LEU A 309 14.57 -5.01 13.69
N ASP A 310 15.46 -5.54 12.84
CA ASP A 310 15.30 -5.54 11.39
C ASP A 310 14.04 -6.31 10.95
N LEU A 311 13.71 -7.42 11.61
CA LEU A 311 12.45 -8.14 11.41
C LEU A 311 11.24 -7.27 11.74
N VAL A 312 11.23 -6.60 12.91
CA VAL A 312 10.13 -5.73 13.31
C VAL A 312 9.92 -4.64 12.27
N TRP A 313 10.96 -3.95 11.82
CA TRP A 313 10.85 -2.93 10.77
C TRP A 313 10.41 -3.48 9.42
N THR A 314 10.82 -4.69 9.06
CA THR A 314 10.31 -5.36 7.85
C THR A 314 8.80 -5.56 7.92
N ILE A 315 8.27 -5.98 9.09
CA ILE A 315 6.83 -6.12 9.32
C ILE A 315 6.13 -4.76 9.27
N LEU A 316 6.72 -3.71 9.85
CA LEU A 316 6.10 -2.37 9.80
C LEU A 316 6.03 -1.86 8.36
N ALA A 317 7.09 -2.06 7.59
CA ALA A 317 7.20 -1.59 6.22
C ALA A 317 6.31 -2.39 5.24
N SER A 318 6.05 -3.68 5.51
CA SER A 318 5.09 -4.46 4.72
C SER A 318 3.65 -4.02 4.99
N GLN A 319 3.31 -3.70 6.24
CA GLN A 319 1.96 -3.25 6.62
C GLN A 319 1.61 -1.86 6.05
N SER A 320 2.59 -0.99 5.82
CA SER A 320 2.32 0.34 5.26
C SER A 320 1.99 0.33 3.76
N GLY A 321 2.09 -0.81 3.06
CA GLY A 321 1.81 -0.90 1.63
C GLY A 321 2.72 -0.05 0.73
N THR A 322 3.75 0.56 1.32
CA THR A 322 4.68 1.48 0.64
C THR A 322 5.85 0.76 -0.03
N MET A 323 6.04 -0.53 0.26
CA MET A 323 7.07 -1.33 -0.39
C MET A 323 6.54 -1.95 -1.68
N LYS A 324 6.77 -1.26 -2.80
CA LYS A 324 6.62 -1.85 -4.13
C LYS A 324 7.90 -2.64 -4.43
N GLU A 325 7.82 -3.96 -4.38
CA GLU A 325 8.99 -4.80 -4.60
C GLU A 325 9.44 -4.80 -6.07
N LEU A 326 10.75 -4.75 -6.27
CA LEU A 326 11.38 -4.78 -7.59
C LEU A 326 11.81 -6.20 -7.99
N ASN A 327 11.69 -7.19 -7.09
CA ASN A 327 12.10 -8.56 -7.34
C ASN A 327 10.86 -9.44 -7.62
N PRO A 328 10.73 -10.03 -8.82
CA PRO A 328 9.59 -10.88 -9.17
C PRO A 328 9.48 -12.17 -8.33
N ILE A 329 10.55 -12.59 -7.64
CA ILE A 329 10.51 -13.76 -6.73
C ILE A 329 9.94 -13.37 -5.36
N GLY A 330 10.18 -12.15 -4.89
CA GLY A 330 9.70 -11.73 -3.58
C GLY A 330 8.25 -11.25 -3.60
N SER A 331 7.70 -10.85 -4.75
CA SER A 331 6.30 -10.40 -4.84
C SER A 331 5.31 -11.47 -4.37
N GLY A 332 5.58 -12.75 -4.69
CA GLY A 332 4.74 -13.86 -4.21
C GLY A 332 4.88 -14.15 -2.71
N MET A 333 5.99 -13.75 -2.07
CA MET A 333 6.17 -13.84 -0.61
C MET A 333 5.66 -12.59 0.12
N ILE A 334 5.44 -11.48 -0.58
CA ILE A 334 4.89 -10.25 0.00
C ILE A 334 3.39 -10.35 0.23
N ASP A 335 2.68 -11.13 -0.60
CA ASP A 335 1.23 -11.31 -0.46
C ASP A 335 0.87 -11.91 0.91
N ASP A 336 1.81 -12.61 1.57
CA ASP A 336 1.66 -13.12 2.93
C ASP A 336 2.82 -12.66 3.86
N PRO A 337 2.62 -11.62 4.69
CA PRO A 337 3.65 -11.13 5.61
C PRO A 337 4.08 -12.19 6.66
N LEU A 338 3.27 -13.23 6.89
CA LEU A 338 3.64 -14.33 7.78
C LEU A 338 4.73 -15.21 7.17
N GLN A 339 4.71 -15.45 5.85
CA GLN A 339 5.73 -16.24 5.18
C GLN A 339 7.10 -15.55 5.23
N LEU A 340 7.13 -14.25 4.97
CA LEU A 340 8.35 -13.45 5.07
C LEU A 340 8.91 -13.47 6.50
N THR A 341 8.04 -13.32 7.49
CA THR A 341 8.40 -13.38 8.92
C THR A 341 8.97 -14.74 9.29
N ALA A 342 8.29 -15.83 8.92
CA ALA A 342 8.72 -17.20 9.21
C ALA A 342 10.07 -17.52 8.54
N PHE A 343 10.24 -17.13 7.27
CA PHE A 343 11.48 -17.30 6.54
C PHE A 343 12.65 -16.58 7.23
N LYS A 344 12.45 -15.31 7.59
CA LYS A 344 13.49 -14.50 8.23
C LYS A 344 13.84 -15.01 9.63
N LEU A 345 12.85 -15.42 10.41
CA LEU A 345 13.06 -16.07 11.71
C LEU A 345 13.84 -17.39 11.58
N PHE A 346 13.49 -18.21 10.59
CA PHE A 346 14.18 -19.46 10.32
C PHE A 346 15.66 -19.23 9.98
N VAL A 347 15.94 -18.37 8.99
CA VAL A 347 17.31 -18.06 8.55
C VAL A 347 18.12 -17.44 9.70
N THR A 348 17.53 -16.52 10.45
CA THR A 348 18.20 -15.85 11.59
C THR A 348 18.53 -16.85 12.70
N THR A 349 17.57 -17.68 13.10
CA THR A 349 17.77 -18.71 14.13
C THR A 349 18.83 -19.72 13.72
N MET A 350 18.79 -20.14 12.45
CA MET A 350 19.76 -21.05 11.86
C MET A 350 21.17 -20.45 11.86
N ALA A 351 21.32 -19.17 11.46
CA ALA A 351 22.60 -18.47 11.48
C ALA A 351 23.16 -18.32 12.89
N ILE A 352 22.32 -17.93 13.87
CA ILE A 352 22.70 -17.82 15.28
C ILE A 352 23.14 -19.18 15.83
N GLY A 353 22.38 -20.24 15.53
CA GLY A 353 22.71 -21.61 15.92
C GLY A 353 24.05 -22.06 15.35
N LEU A 354 24.32 -21.76 14.08
CA LEU A 354 25.58 -22.08 13.42
C LEU A 354 26.77 -21.33 14.05
N PHE A 355 26.62 -20.04 14.33
CA PHE A 355 27.64 -19.28 15.07
C PHE A 355 27.87 -19.85 16.48
N TYR A 356 26.81 -20.24 17.18
CA TYR A 356 26.91 -20.80 18.52
C TYR A 356 27.65 -22.14 18.55
N ILE A 357 27.40 -23.01 17.55
CA ILE A 357 28.10 -24.29 17.38
C ILE A 357 29.57 -24.05 17.02
N LEU A 358 29.84 -23.11 16.11
CA LEU A 358 31.20 -22.79 15.64
C LEU A 358 31.98 -21.84 16.55
N ARG A 359 31.47 -21.49 17.73
CA ARG A 359 32.06 -20.47 18.62
C ARG A 359 33.53 -20.69 19.01
N ARG A 360 34.02 -21.92 18.92
CA ARG A 360 35.42 -22.28 19.22
C ARG A 360 36.38 -22.00 18.06
N ALA A 361 35.87 -21.75 16.86
CA ALA A 361 36.69 -21.48 15.68
C ALA A 361 37.06 -19.98 15.60
N PRO A 362 38.33 -19.62 15.39
CA PRO A 362 38.76 -18.22 15.29
C PRO A 362 38.11 -17.50 14.09
N LEU A 363 37.82 -18.25 13.01
CA LEU A 363 37.09 -17.73 11.85
C LEU A 363 35.67 -17.29 12.23
N ALA A 364 34.97 -18.05 13.08
CA ALA A 364 33.61 -17.72 13.51
C ALA A 364 33.59 -16.44 14.36
N GLN A 365 34.63 -16.19 15.15
CA GLN A 365 34.77 -14.96 15.92
C GLN A 365 34.89 -13.74 14.99
N ARG A 366 35.76 -13.81 13.97
CA ARG A 366 35.89 -12.74 12.96
C ARG A 366 34.60 -12.53 12.19
N ALA A 367 33.95 -13.62 11.76
CA ALA A 367 32.70 -13.56 11.05
C ALA A 367 31.59 -12.93 11.91
N SER A 368 31.47 -13.31 13.19
CA SER A 368 30.48 -12.70 14.10
C SER A 368 30.74 -11.20 14.32
N TRP A 369 32.00 -10.78 14.39
CA TRP A 369 32.37 -9.37 14.48
C TRP A 369 31.92 -8.60 13.23
N TRP A 370 32.24 -9.11 12.04
CA TRP A 370 31.80 -8.52 10.77
C TRP A 370 30.28 -8.49 10.62
N SER A 371 29.59 -9.58 10.99
CA SER A 371 28.14 -9.65 10.97
C SER A 371 27.50 -8.61 11.90
N CYS A 372 28.05 -8.44 13.12
CA CYS A 372 27.59 -7.41 14.04
C CYS A 372 27.75 -6.00 13.46
N LEU A 373 28.87 -5.72 12.78
CA LEU A 373 29.11 -4.45 12.09
C LEU A 373 28.08 -4.20 10.98
N VAL A 374 27.86 -5.17 10.10
CA VAL A 374 26.90 -5.04 9.00
C VAL A 374 25.49 -4.79 9.53
N LEU A 375 25.05 -5.58 10.52
CA LEU A 375 23.72 -5.41 11.12
C LEU A 375 23.56 -4.05 11.82
N THR A 376 24.62 -3.54 12.44
CA THR A 376 24.60 -2.21 13.06
C THR A 376 24.46 -1.11 12.01
N LEU A 377 25.14 -1.23 10.86
CA LEU A 377 25.01 -0.29 9.74
C LEU A 377 23.62 -0.35 9.09
N VAL A 378 23.07 -1.54 8.90
CA VAL A 378 21.70 -1.72 8.39
C VAL A 378 20.69 -1.09 9.37
N ALA A 379 20.85 -1.31 10.67
CA ALA A 379 19.97 -0.71 11.66
C ALA A 379 20.07 0.82 11.69
N ALA A 380 21.28 1.36 11.59
CA ALA A 380 21.49 2.81 11.48
C ALA A 380 20.83 3.39 10.21
N ARG A 381 20.93 2.70 9.07
CA ARG A 381 20.25 3.10 7.82
C ARG A 381 18.73 3.18 8.01
N TRP A 382 18.14 2.18 8.66
CA TRP A 382 16.70 2.17 8.95
C TRP A 382 16.27 3.30 9.88
N LEU A 383 17.06 3.63 10.90
CA LEU A 383 16.80 4.77 11.78
C LEU A 383 16.76 6.09 10.99
N VAL A 384 17.71 6.30 10.09
CA VAL A 384 17.74 7.50 9.24
C VAL A 384 16.51 7.54 8.34
N PHE A 385 16.14 6.42 7.71
CA PHE A 385 14.93 6.34 6.89
C PHE A 385 13.69 6.70 7.71
N ASN A 386 13.48 6.06 8.87
CA ASN A 386 12.34 6.36 9.74
C ASN A 386 12.29 7.83 10.17
N SER A 387 13.45 8.45 10.45
CA SER A 387 13.51 9.87 10.81
C SER A 387 13.06 10.81 9.69
N MET A 388 13.22 10.42 8.42
CA MET A 388 12.79 11.21 7.26
C MET A 388 11.28 11.15 7.00
N PHE A 389 10.59 10.09 7.45
CA PHE A 389 9.14 9.92 7.24
C PHE A 389 8.29 10.32 8.46
N LEU A 390 8.92 10.56 9.61
CA LEU A 390 8.25 11.00 10.84
C LEU A 390 8.25 12.52 11.02
N SER A 391 8.92 13.27 10.15
CA SER A 391 8.87 14.74 10.04
C SER A 391 7.82 15.18 9.04
#